data_AF-A0A4Q5ZS16-F1
#
_entry.id   AF-A0A4Q5ZS16-F1
#
_cell.length_a   1.000
_cell.length_b   1.000
_cell.length_c   1.000
_cell.angle_alpha   90.00
_cell.angle_beta   90.00
_cell.angle_gamma   90.00
#
_symmetry.space_group_name_H-M   'P 1'
#
loop_
_entity.id
_entity.type
_entity.pdbx_description
1 polymer ?
#
loop_
_entity_poly.entity_id
_entity_poly.type
_entity_poly.pdbx_seq_one_letter_code
_entity_poly.pdbx_strand_id
1 'polypeptide(L)'
;GEVAVRFDTYAAIIGQNSNYLMPGQELEITAGVGAFSKAAAPVVTIGGQTYAIGAEGTATAKLPGGGVGSRTVPVRITYTDQEGKQQVIEKNVEYKVGMANASIALDEMNVLYVGYDNIVTIAASGGGDDRVQASIAGGGGALQRIGNGKYIAKVNSVTDDCKITVSVDGKVAGVSQFRVRTIPQPVGTVGGFASGDNVNAGAFKAQSGVGAYIKDFPLNLRYTVTGFTITADDPATGDILEETCTGNLWSPRAQNMVKNLSPGRMVTIDNLRAQGPDGRVQKLPSLVYYIK
;
A
#
# COMPACT_ATOMS: atom_id res chain seq x y z
N GLY A 1 -38.13 -20.16 64.75
CA GLY A 1 -37.46 -21.17 63.93
C GLY A 1 -37.02 -20.48 62.67
N GLU A 2 -35.72 -20.28 62.53
CA GLU A 2 -35.12 -19.62 61.37
C GLU A 2 -35.28 -20.57 60.17
N VAL A 3 -35.97 -20.11 59.12
CA VAL A 3 -36.19 -20.93 57.91
C VAL A 3 -34.85 -21.07 57.22
N ALA A 4 -34.23 -22.24 57.37
CA ALA A 4 -32.95 -22.55 56.73
C ALA A 4 -33.11 -22.48 55.21
N VAL A 5 -32.46 -21.49 54.60
CA VAL A 5 -32.43 -21.25 53.17
C VAL A 5 -31.78 -22.46 52.48
N ARG A 6 -32.51 -23.14 51.59
CA ARG A 6 -31.96 -24.20 50.74
C ARG A 6 -31.78 -23.65 49.32
N PHE A 7 -30.52 -23.41 48.97
CA PHE A 7 -30.12 -23.23 47.58
C PHE A 7 -29.90 -24.62 46.99
N ASP A 8 -30.62 -24.95 45.92
CA ASP A 8 -30.64 -26.30 45.35
C ASP A 8 -29.64 -26.45 44.20
N THR A 9 -29.03 -25.36 43.73
CA THR A 9 -28.07 -25.40 42.62
C THR A 9 -27.06 -24.26 42.71
N TYR A 10 -25.80 -24.57 42.36
CA TYR A 10 -24.69 -23.62 42.31
C TYR A 10 -24.14 -23.57 40.87
N ALA A 11 -23.87 -22.38 40.36
CA ALA A 11 -23.30 -22.14 39.05
C ALA A 11 -22.08 -21.21 39.16
N ALA A 12 -21.04 -21.48 38.38
CA ALA A 12 -19.90 -20.56 38.28
C ALA A 12 -20.25 -19.39 37.36
N ILE A 13 -19.92 -18.17 37.77
CA ILE A 13 -20.06 -16.95 36.97
C ILE A 13 -18.66 -16.47 36.64
N ILE A 14 -18.34 -16.43 35.35
CA ILE A 14 -17.05 -15.94 34.84
C ILE A 14 -17.34 -14.76 33.92
N GLY A 15 -16.63 -13.66 34.14
CA GLY A 15 -16.59 -12.51 33.25
C GLY A 15 -15.14 -12.19 32.89
N GLN A 16 -14.93 -11.66 31.69
CA GLN A 16 -13.64 -11.16 31.25
C GLN A 16 -13.81 -9.81 30.57
N ASN A 17 -12.78 -8.96 30.65
CA ASN A 17 -12.82 -7.61 30.07
C ASN A 17 -12.84 -7.61 28.53
N SER A 18 -12.24 -8.62 27.89
CA SER A 18 -12.22 -8.75 26.43
C SER A 18 -12.04 -10.20 25.99
N ASN A 19 -12.67 -10.56 24.87
CA ASN A 19 -12.40 -11.81 24.15
C ASN A 19 -11.33 -11.65 23.05
N TYR A 20 -10.81 -10.43 22.84
CA TYR A 20 -9.80 -10.12 21.84
C TYR A 20 -8.78 -9.11 22.38
N LEU A 21 -7.51 -9.51 22.45
CA LEU A 21 -6.42 -8.70 22.97
C LEU A 21 -5.27 -8.67 21.97
N MET A 22 -4.67 -7.49 21.80
CA MET A 22 -3.41 -7.33 21.08
C MET A 22 -2.22 -7.62 22.02
N PRO A 23 -1.04 -7.98 21.48
CA PRO A 23 0.16 -8.15 22.30
C PRO A 23 0.42 -6.95 23.23
N GLY A 24 0.55 -7.22 24.53
CA GLY A 24 0.79 -6.21 25.56
C GLY A 24 -0.46 -5.57 26.18
N GLN A 25 -1.67 -6.05 25.85
CA GLN A 25 -2.89 -5.73 26.60
C GLN A 25 -3.13 -6.78 27.71
N GLU A 26 -3.69 -6.34 28.83
CA GLU A 26 -3.96 -7.21 29.98
C GLU A 26 -5.35 -7.85 29.90
N LEU A 27 -5.39 -9.15 30.19
CA LEU A 27 -6.64 -9.91 30.35
C LEU A 27 -7.06 -9.85 31.83
N GLU A 28 -8.19 -9.22 32.11
CA GLU A 28 -8.78 -9.22 33.44
C GLU A 28 -9.92 -10.25 33.48
N ILE A 29 -9.86 -11.16 34.46
CA ILE A 29 -10.85 -12.22 34.67
C ILE A 29 -11.50 -12.00 36.04
N THR A 30 -12.83 -11.93 36.07
CA THR A 30 -13.63 -11.96 37.29
C THR A 30 -14.34 -13.30 37.37
N ALA A 31 -14.15 -14.05 38.45
CA ALA A 31 -14.84 -15.33 38.68
C ALA A 31 -15.55 -15.33 40.03
N GLY A 32 -16.72 -15.96 40.09
CA GLY A 32 -17.51 -16.12 41.31
C GLY A 32 -18.45 -17.33 41.23
N VAL A 33 -19.17 -17.61 42.32
CA VAL A 33 -20.20 -18.66 42.37
C VAL A 33 -21.54 -18.01 42.64
N GLY A 34 -22.50 -18.25 41.75
CA GLY A 34 -23.91 -17.95 41.97
C GLY A 34 -24.63 -19.15 42.59
N ALA A 35 -25.41 -18.93 43.64
CA ALA A 35 -26.32 -19.92 44.19
C ALA A 35 -27.76 -19.55 43.82
N PHE A 36 -28.57 -20.49 43.34
CA PHE A 36 -29.98 -20.23 43.00
C PHE A 36 -30.91 -21.34 43.53
N SER A 37 -32.15 -20.96 43.81
CA SER A 37 -33.23 -21.89 44.16
C SER A 37 -34.16 -22.04 42.97
N LYS A 38 -34.55 -23.27 42.64
CA LYS A 38 -35.53 -23.55 41.57
C LYS A 38 -36.90 -22.93 41.88
N ALA A 39 -37.22 -22.69 43.14
CA ALA A 39 -38.47 -22.08 43.59
C ALA A 39 -38.56 -20.57 43.29
N ALA A 40 -37.42 -19.90 43.06
CA ALA A 40 -37.38 -18.45 42.81
C ALA A 40 -37.84 -18.05 41.38
N ALA A 41 -38.04 -19.04 40.49
CA ALA A 41 -38.54 -18.90 39.11
C ALA A 41 -38.09 -17.62 38.39
N PRO A 42 -36.77 -17.41 38.18
CA PRO A 42 -36.28 -16.18 37.60
C PRO A 42 -36.71 -16.01 36.13
N VAL A 43 -36.96 -14.77 35.73
CA VAL A 43 -37.24 -14.38 34.34
C VAL A 43 -36.05 -13.60 33.82
N VAL A 44 -35.41 -14.08 32.75
CA VAL A 44 -34.25 -13.43 32.14
C VAL A 44 -34.64 -12.82 30.81
N THR A 45 -34.38 -11.53 30.65
CA THR A 45 -34.60 -10.76 29.43
C THR A 45 -33.26 -10.31 28.87
N ILE A 46 -32.96 -10.66 27.62
CA ILE A 46 -31.71 -10.30 26.92
C ILE A 46 -32.08 -9.53 25.64
N GLY A 47 -31.62 -8.28 25.52
CA GLY A 47 -31.93 -7.46 24.34
C GLY A 47 -33.43 -7.22 24.13
N GLY A 48 -34.22 -7.20 25.21
CA GLY A 48 -35.68 -7.01 25.18
C GLY A 48 -36.52 -8.27 24.92
N GLN A 49 -35.90 -9.43 24.70
CA GLN A 49 -36.59 -10.72 24.54
C GLN A 49 -36.42 -11.59 25.80
N THR A 50 -37.47 -12.31 26.19
CA THR A 50 -37.44 -13.21 27.36
C THR A 50 -36.91 -14.58 26.97
N TYR A 51 -35.96 -15.11 27.73
CA TYR A 51 -35.35 -16.42 27.53
C TYR A 51 -35.63 -17.33 28.72
N ALA A 52 -35.93 -18.60 28.43
CA ALA A 52 -36.07 -19.63 29.47
C ALA A 52 -34.71 -19.97 30.08
N ILE A 53 -34.72 -20.22 31.39
CA ILE A 53 -33.52 -20.63 32.14
C ILE A 53 -33.33 -22.13 31.97
N GLY A 54 -32.13 -22.55 31.56
CA GLY A 54 -31.74 -23.94 31.42
C GLY A 54 -31.51 -24.65 32.75
N ALA A 55 -31.25 -25.95 32.70
CA ALA A 55 -31.04 -26.80 33.88
C ALA A 55 -29.88 -26.34 34.80
N GLU A 56 -28.93 -25.59 34.25
CA GLU A 56 -27.76 -25.05 34.96
C GLU A 56 -27.99 -23.64 35.54
N GLY A 57 -29.21 -23.09 35.46
CA GLY A 57 -29.52 -21.75 35.96
C GLY A 57 -29.10 -20.60 35.04
N THR A 58 -28.73 -20.91 33.79
CA THR A 58 -28.28 -19.94 32.79
C THR A 58 -29.28 -19.81 31.64
N ALA A 59 -29.41 -18.61 31.07
CA ALA A 59 -30.16 -18.36 29.85
C ALA A 59 -29.19 -17.98 28.73
N THR A 60 -29.35 -18.61 27.55
CA THR A 60 -28.46 -18.37 26.40
C THR A 60 -29.24 -17.73 25.25
N ALA A 61 -28.75 -16.59 24.77
CA ALA A 61 -29.27 -15.92 23.59
C ALA A 61 -28.21 -15.90 22.47
N LYS A 62 -28.62 -16.20 21.23
CA LYS A 62 -27.80 -16.01 20.03
C LYS A 62 -28.30 -14.77 19.30
N LEU A 63 -27.54 -13.67 19.40
CA LEU A 63 -27.86 -12.40 18.75
C LEU A 63 -26.91 -12.18 17.56
N PRO A 64 -27.38 -11.68 16.41
CA PRO A 64 -26.49 -11.27 15.33
C PRO A 64 -25.61 -10.10 15.79
N GLY A 65 -24.31 -10.11 15.48
CA GLY A 65 -23.37 -9.07 15.92
C GLY A 65 -23.69 -7.66 15.39
N GLY A 66 -24.42 -7.54 14.28
CA GLY A 66 -24.78 -6.26 13.68
C GLY A 66 -23.59 -5.56 13.02
N GLY A 67 -23.68 -4.23 12.87
CA GLY A 67 -22.66 -3.42 12.19
C GLY A 67 -21.43 -3.11 13.06
N VAL A 68 -20.31 -2.82 12.40
CA VAL A 68 -19.00 -2.47 12.99
C VAL A 68 -19.13 -1.41 14.08
N GLY A 69 -18.40 -1.58 15.18
CA GLY A 69 -18.36 -0.64 16.31
C GLY A 69 -18.69 -1.27 17.65
N SER A 70 -18.72 -0.43 18.70
CA SER A 70 -19.12 -0.82 20.05
C SER A 70 -20.64 -0.95 20.13
N ARG A 71 -21.10 -2.00 20.81
CA ARG A 71 -22.50 -2.34 20.98
C ARG A 71 -22.75 -2.77 22.41
N THR A 72 -23.99 -2.61 22.85
CA THR A 72 -24.42 -2.98 24.20
C THR A 72 -25.70 -3.78 24.09
N VAL A 73 -25.77 -4.90 24.81
CA VAL A 73 -26.98 -5.68 25.01
C VAL A 73 -27.41 -5.55 26.46
N PRO A 74 -28.57 -4.95 26.75
CA PRO A 74 -29.11 -4.93 28.10
C PRO A 74 -29.58 -6.33 28.49
N VAL A 75 -29.16 -6.79 29.66
CA VAL A 75 -29.61 -8.02 30.31
C VAL A 75 -30.34 -7.63 31.59
N ARG A 76 -31.57 -8.11 31.74
CA ARG A 76 -32.41 -7.88 32.91
C ARG A 76 -32.82 -9.22 33.49
N ILE A 77 -32.57 -9.42 34.76
CA ILE A 77 -32.93 -10.63 35.50
C ILE A 77 -33.89 -10.24 36.60
N THR A 78 -35.11 -10.76 36.55
CA THR A 78 -36.11 -10.59 37.61
C THR A 78 -36.25 -11.88 38.37
N TYR A 79 -36.16 -11.85 39.70
CA TYR A 79 -36.35 -13.02 40.56
C TYR A 79 -37.12 -12.64 41.83
N THR A 80 -37.78 -13.61 42.45
CA THR A 80 -38.42 -13.41 43.74
C THR A 80 -37.42 -13.76 44.85
N ASP A 81 -37.21 -12.83 45.77
CA ASP A 81 -36.35 -13.03 46.93
C ASP A 81 -37.03 -13.84 48.05
N GLN A 82 -36.29 -14.04 49.14
CA GLN A 82 -36.70 -14.85 50.27
C GLN A 82 -37.85 -14.23 51.09
N GLU A 83 -38.12 -12.94 50.89
CA GLU A 83 -39.21 -12.19 51.53
C GLU A 83 -40.46 -12.12 50.63
N GLY A 84 -40.44 -12.81 49.48
CA GLY A 84 -41.52 -12.80 48.50
C GLY A 84 -41.56 -11.52 47.65
N LYS A 85 -40.54 -10.66 47.74
CA LYS A 85 -40.44 -9.42 46.98
C LYS A 85 -39.72 -9.67 45.65
N GLN A 86 -40.18 -9.02 44.58
CA GLN A 86 -39.48 -9.07 43.30
C GLN A 86 -38.23 -8.19 43.36
N GLN A 87 -37.11 -8.77 42.94
CA GLN A 87 -35.84 -8.11 42.73
C GLN A 87 -35.51 -8.09 41.25
N VAL A 88 -34.87 -7.00 40.82
CA VAL A 88 -34.48 -6.78 39.43
C VAL A 88 -32.99 -6.46 39.40
N ILE A 89 -32.22 -7.23 38.64
CA ILE A 89 -30.81 -6.96 38.35
C ILE A 89 -30.70 -6.61 36.88
N GLU A 90 -30.15 -5.43 36.58
CA GLU A 90 -29.88 -4.98 35.23
C GLU A 90 -28.37 -4.89 35.02
N LYS A 91 -27.89 -5.50 33.95
CA LYS A 91 -26.48 -5.48 33.56
C LYS A 91 -26.36 -5.35 32.05
N ASN A 92 -25.47 -4.46 31.62
CA ASN A 92 -25.18 -4.27 30.21
C ASN A 92 -24.00 -5.15 29.80
N VAL A 93 -24.17 -5.91 28.73
CA VAL A 93 -23.08 -6.68 28.09
C VAL A 93 -22.58 -5.88 26.91
N GLU A 94 -21.36 -5.36 27.01
CA GLU A 94 -20.70 -4.64 25.93
C GLU A 94 -19.93 -5.62 25.02
N TYR A 95 -20.03 -5.42 23.71
CA TYR A 95 -19.24 -6.17 22.73
C TYR A 95 -18.85 -5.27 21.56
N LYS A 96 -17.77 -5.62 20.87
CA LYS A 96 -17.26 -4.87 19.73
C LYS A 96 -17.24 -5.74 18.48
N VAL A 97 -17.82 -5.23 17.40
CA VAL A 97 -17.73 -5.86 16.08
C VAL A 97 -16.58 -5.22 15.31
N GLY A 98 -15.55 -6.02 15.05
CA GLY A 98 -14.46 -5.64 14.15
C GLY A 98 -14.82 -5.86 12.69
N MET A 99 -14.11 -5.17 11.80
CA MET A 99 -14.11 -5.47 10.37
C MET A 99 -12.88 -6.33 10.08
N ALA A 100 -13.06 -7.47 9.43
CA ALA A 100 -11.93 -8.25 8.91
C ALA A 100 -11.37 -7.50 7.69
N ASN A 101 -10.14 -7.00 7.79
CA ASN A 101 -9.41 -6.44 6.67
C ASN A 101 -8.29 -7.41 6.29
N ALA A 102 -8.34 -7.95 5.07
CA ALA A 102 -7.23 -8.71 4.51
C ALA A 102 -6.31 -7.75 3.74
N SER A 103 -4.99 -7.87 3.97
CA SER A 103 -3.99 -7.20 3.13
C SER A 103 -3.50 -8.21 2.10
N ILE A 104 -3.64 -7.87 0.82
CA ILE A 104 -3.10 -8.65 -0.30
C ILE A 104 -2.00 -7.79 -0.93
N ALA A 105 -0.78 -8.31 -0.95
CA ALA A 105 0.38 -7.62 -1.53
C ALA A 105 1.12 -8.56 -2.47
N LEU A 106 1.77 -7.98 -3.48
CA LEU A 106 2.71 -8.69 -4.35
C LEU A 106 4.12 -8.48 -3.80
N ASP A 107 4.71 -9.52 -3.23
CA ASP A 107 6.07 -9.45 -2.67
C ASP A 107 7.09 -9.04 -3.74
N GLU A 108 6.87 -9.40 -5.00
CA GLU A 108 7.75 -9.01 -6.11
C GLU A 108 7.58 -7.55 -6.56
N MET A 109 6.62 -6.80 -6.03
CA MET A 109 6.39 -5.39 -6.37
C MET A 109 6.87 -4.41 -5.29
N ASN A 110 7.48 -4.89 -4.20
CA ASN A 110 8.04 -4.07 -3.12
C ASN A 110 9.35 -3.37 -3.51
N VAL A 111 9.34 -2.55 -4.57
CA VAL A 111 10.55 -1.88 -5.09
C VAL A 111 10.49 -0.37 -4.86
N LEU A 112 11.57 0.17 -4.30
CA LEU A 112 11.84 1.62 -4.25
C LEU A 112 12.91 1.96 -5.30
N TYR A 113 12.70 3.04 -6.03
CA TYR A 113 13.62 3.46 -7.08
C TYR A 113 14.52 4.60 -6.63
N VAL A 114 15.82 4.44 -6.87
CA VAL A 114 16.84 5.49 -6.63
C VAL A 114 16.57 6.68 -7.54
N GLY A 115 16.62 7.89 -6.98
CA GLY A 115 16.44 9.13 -7.73
C GLY A 115 14.98 9.44 -8.11
N TYR A 116 14.03 8.68 -7.59
CA TYR A 116 12.59 8.91 -7.75
C TYR A 116 11.94 9.19 -6.39
N ASP A 117 10.91 10.04 -6.39
CA ASP A 117 10.10 10.29 -5.20
C ASP A 117 9.09 9.14 -5.03
N ASN A 118 9.48 8.10 -4.29
CA ASN A 118 8.63 6.92 -4.07
C ASN A 118 7.53 7.24 -3.04
N ILE A 119 6.30 7.46 -3.51
CA ILE A 119 5.17 7.76 -2.62
C ILE A 119 4.68 6.47 -1.96
N VAL A 120 4.74 6.42 -0.63
CA VAL A 120 4.23 5.31 0.18
C VAL A 120 3.06 5.77 1.04
N THR A 121 2.09 4.87 1.22
CA THR A 121 0.95 5.09 2.11
C THR A 121 1.10 4.19 3.31
N ILE A 122 1.12 4.78 4.50
CA ILE A 122 1.29 4.07 5.76
C ILE A 122 0.01 4.27 6.57
N ALA A 123 -0.64 3.15 6.90
CA ALA A 123 -1.79 3.11 7.78
C ALA A 123 -1.51 2.07 8.88
N ALA A 124 -1.71 2.46 10.13
CA ALA A 124 -1.53 1.57 11.28
C ALA A 124 -2.86 1.41 12.02
N SER A 125 -3.24 0.17 12.32
CA SER A 125 -4.44 -0.11 13.11
C SER A 125 -4.26 0.33 14.56
N GLY A 126 -5.20 1.13 15.09
CA GLY A 126 -5.24 1.49 16.51
C GLY A 126 -4.64 2.85 16.88
N GLY A 127 -4.07 3.59 15.92
CA GLY A 127 -3.59 4.96 16.12
C GLY A 127 -4.15 5.91 15.05
N GLY A 128 -4.51 7.14 15.45
CA GLY A 128 -4.66 8.22 14.47
C GLY A 128 -3.30 8.61 13.91
N ASP A 129 -3.25 9.22 12.72
CA ASP A 129 -2.02 9.53 11.99
C ASP A 129 -0.96 10.29 12.81
N ASP A 130 -1.37 11.06 13.82
CA ASP A 130 -0.47 11.82 14.70
C ASP A 130 0.34 10.92 15.64
N ARG A 131 -0.13 9.70 15.91
CA ARG A 131 0.53 8.70 16.75
C ARG A 131 1.40 7.73 15.97
N VAL A 132 1.36 7.81 14.64
CA VAL A 132 2.13 6.94 13.74
C VAL A 132 3.50 7.57 13.48
N GLN A 133 4.54 6.84 13.85
CA GLN A 133 5.92 7.16 13.51
C GLN A 133 6.44 6.13 12.52
N ALA A 134 7.02 6.61 11.41
CA ALA A 134 7.61 5.75 10.39
C ALA A 134 9.10 6.08 10.26
N SER A 135 9.92 5.04 10.19
CA SER A 135 11.36 5.16 9.90
C SER A 135 11.72 4.22 8.75
N ILE A 136 12.80 4.55 8.05
CA ILE A 136 13.36 3.74 6.96
C ILE A 136 14.83 3.45 7.26
N ALA A 137 15.25 2.23 7.03
CA ALA A 137 16.64 1.79 7.18
C ALA A 137 17.08 0.99 5.95
N GLY A 138 18.36 1.10 5.59
CA GLY A 138 18.90 0.48 4.37
C GLY A 138 18.75 1.36 3.13
N GLY A 139 19.64 1.17 2.14
CA GLY A 139 19.62 1.91 0.87
C GLY A 139 19.81 3.43 0.99
N GLY A 140 20.32 3.90 2.13
CA GLY A 140 20.42 5.33 2.49
C GLY A 140 19.06 6.03 2.51
N GLY A 141 18.02 5.30 2.93
CA GLY A 141 16.64 5.77 2.93
C GLY A 141 16.42 7.00 3.82
N ALA A 142 15.54 7.89 3.35
CA ALA A 142 14.93 8.95 4.15
C ALA A 142 13.42 9.02 3.86
N LEU A 143 12.62 9.22 4.91
CA LEU A 143 11.18 9.41 4.80
C LEU A 143 10.82 10.87 5.03
N GLN A 144 10.02 11.42 4.13
CA GLN A 144 9.46 12.76 4.25
C GLN A 144 7.93 12.66 4.29
N ARG A 145 7.31 13.09 5.39
CA ARG A 145 5.84 13.16 5.49
C ARG A 145 5.33 14.27 4.58
N ILE A 146 4.41 13.95 3.69
CA ILE A 146 3.78 14.91 2.76
C ILE A 146 2.29 15.11 3.04
N GLY A 147 1.69 14.26 3.87
CA GLY A 147 0.31 14.36 4.27
C GLY A 147 -0.08 13.25 5.24
N ASN A 148 -1.36 13.22 5.56
CA ASN A 148 -1.95 12.20 6.43
C ASN A 148 -1.78 10.80 5.82
N GLY A 149 -1.03 9.95 6.53
CA GLY A 149 -0.62 8.61 6.10
C GLY A 149 0.22 8.55 4.82
N LYS A 150 0.74 9.68 4.30
CA LYS A 150 1.47 9.74 3.01
C LYS A 150 2.90 10.23 3.21
N TYR A 151 3.86 9.49 2.66
CA TYR A 151 5.27 9.78 2.77
C TYR A 151 5.96 9.65 1.41
N ILE A 152 7.02 10.43 1.20
CA ILE A 152 8.00 10.20 0.13
C ILE A 152 9.18 9.44 0.73
N ALA A 153 9.44 8.25 0.22
CA ALA A 153 10.64 7.47 0.53
C ALA A 153 11.72 7.76 -0.52
N LYS A 154 12.76 8.50 -0.11
CA LYS A 154 13.96 8.76 -0.92
C LYS A 154 15.01 7.71 -0.60
N VAL A 155 15.62 7.11 -1.60
CA VAL A 155 16.68 6.10 -1.46
C VAL A 155 17.83 6.42 -2.41
N ASN A 156 19.05 6.06 -2.03
CA ASN A 156 20.26 6.46 -2.74
C ASN A 156 21.17 5.29 -3.16
N SER A 157 20.99 4.10 -2.58
CA SER A 157 21.88 2.95 -2.80
C SER A 157 21.07 1.67 -3.04
N VAL A 158 21.48 0.89 -4.05
CA VAL A 158 20.87 -0.41 -4.39
C VAL A 158 21.07 -1.38 -3.24
N THR A 159 20.00 -2.06 -2.83
CA THR A 159 20.00 -3.08 -1.77
C THR A 159 18.76 -3.96 -1.87
N ASP A 160 18.80 -5.17 -1.32
CA ASP A 160 17.61 -6.00 -1.09
C ASP A 160 17.03 -5.87 0.31
N ASP A 161 17.75 -5.16 1.19
CA ASP A 161 17.40 -5.00 2.60
C ASP A 161 17.16 -3.53 2.92
N CYS A 162 16.05 -2.99 2.43
CA CYS A 162 15.53 -1.70 2.86
C CYS A 162 14.22 -1.92 3.63
N LYS A 163 14.13 -1.48 4.87
CA LYS A 163 12.96 -1.72 5.73
C LYS A 163 12.31 -0.41 6.12
N ILE A 164 10.99 -0.36 5.99
CA ILE A 164 10.17 0.69 6.59
C ILE A 164 9.54 0.10 7.86
N THR A 165 9.86 0.70 9.00
CA THR A 165 9.33 0.33 10.31
C THR A 165 8.28 1.34 10.71
N VAL A 166 7.12 0.85 11.13
CA VAL A 166 6.00 1.67 11.59
C VAL A 166 5.78 1.39 13.07
N SER A 167 5.75 2.45 13.86
CA SER A 167 5.51 2.42 15.29
C SER A 167 4.29 3.26 15.65
N VAL A 168 3.50 2.80 16.62
CA VAL A 168 2.37 3.52 17.20
C VAL A 168 2.61 3.63 18.69
N ASP A 169 2.57 4.86 19.23
CA ASP A 169 2.79 5.12 20.66
C ASP A 169 4.10 4.48 21.19
N GLY A 170 5.16 4.52 20.38
CA GLY A 170 6.49 3.98 20.69
C GLY A 170 6.65 2.46 20.54
N LYS A 171 5.58 1.72 20.21
CA LYS A 171 5.64 0.28 19.97
C LYS A 171 5.63 -0.02 18.48
N VAL A 172 6.47 -0.96 18.05
CA VAL A 172 6.50 -1.40 16.64
C VAL A 172 5.17 -2.06 16.29
N ALA A 173 4.47 -1.48 15.32
CA ALA A 173 3.21 -1.99 14.80
C ALA A 173 3.42 -2.86 13.56
N GLY A 174 4.49 -2.63 12.79
CA GLY A 174 4.81 -3.44 11.62
C GLY A 174 6.14 -3.06 10.97
N VAL A 175 6.67 -3.99 10.18
CA VAL A 175 7.87 -3.78 9.36
C VAL A 175 7.61 -4.34 7.98
N SER A 176 7.88 -3.54 6.95
CA SER A 176 7.80 -3.94 5.55
C SER A 176 9.17 -3.84 4.90
N GLN A 177 9.61 -4.92 4.25
CA GLN A 177 10.85 -4.95 3.49
C GLN A 177 10.60 -4.55 2.03
N PHE A 178 11.54 -3.80 1.48
CA PHE A 178 11.59 -3.30 0.12
C PHE A 178 12.98 -3.57 -0.48
N ARG A 179 12.99 -3.77 -1.79
CA ARG A 179 14.20 -3.79 -2.60
C ARG A 179 14.42 -2.39 -3.17
N VAL A 180 15.65 -1.90 -3.12
CA VAL A 180 16.05 -0.67 -3.78
C VAL A 180 16.68 -1.02 -5.11
N ARG A 181 16.16 -0.42 -6.19
CA ARG A 181 16.65 -0.62 -7.56
C ARG A 181 16.93 0.71 -8.23
N THR A 182 17.82 0.69 -9.22
CA THR A 182 17.94 1.81 -10.15
C THR A 182 16.81 1.74 -11.16
N ILE A 183 16.38 2.90 -11.64
CA ILE A 183 15.52 2.97 -12.81
C ILE A 183 16.27 2.34 -13.99
N PRO A 184 15.65 1.46 -14.79
CA PRO A 184 16.28 0.90 -15.97
C PRO A 184 16.72 1.99 -16.96
N GLN A 185 17.73 1.67 -17.78
CA GLN A 185 18.20 2.59 -18.80
C GLN A 185 17.08 2.86 -19.83
N PRO A 186 16.78 4.12 -20.16
CA PRO A 186 15.80 4.43 -21.20
C PRO A 186 16.37 4.12 -22.59
N VAL A 187 15.50 4.07 -23.58
CA VAL A 187 15.83 3.89 -24.99
C VAL A 187 15.53 5.17 -25.76
N GLY A 188 16.36 5.45 -26.76
CA GLY A 188 16.14 6.53 -27.71
C GLY A 188 15.12 6.14 -28.79
N THR A 189 14.51 7.14 -29.43
CA THR A 189 13.65 6.93 -30.60
C THR A 189 13.56 8.19 -31.46
N VAL A 190 13.33 8.01 -32.75
CA VAL A 190 12.92 9.08 -33.67
C VAL A 190 11.49 8.76 -34.10
N GLY A 191 10.53 9.63 -33.78
CA GLY A 191 9.14 9.46 -34.20
C GLY A 191 8.40 8.23 -33.64
N GLY A 192 8.94 7.58 -32.60
CA GLY A 192 8.36 6.35 -32.04
C GLY A 192 8.79 5.06 -32.76
N PHE A 193 9.65 5.15 -33.78
CA PHE A 193 10.21 3.98 -34.46
C PHE A 193 11.23 3.26 -33.57
N ALA A 194 11.29 1.94 -33.68
CA ALA A 194 12.29 1.14 -32.99
C ALA A 194 13.62 1.18 -33.77
N SER A 195 14.73 1.09 -33.05
CA SER A 195 16.04 0.91 -33.68
C SER A 195 16.05 -0.39 -34.49
N GLY A 196 16.54 -0.33 -35.72
CA GLY A 196 16.54 -1.40 -36.71
C GLY A 196 15.34 -1.40 -37.66
N ASP A 197 14.36 -0.50 -37.47
CA ASP A 197 13.17 -0.45 -38.32
C ASP A 197 13.46 0.03 -39.75
N ASN A 198 12.66 -0.47 -40.69
CA ASN A 198 12.57 0.05 -42.05
C ASN A 198 11.52 1.18 -42.10
N VAL A 199 11.98 2.43 -42.05
CA VAL A 199 11.15 3.63 -41.91
C VAL A 199 10.97 4.31 -43.27
N ASN A 200 9.74 4.72 -43.59
CA ASN A 200 9.49 5.49 -44.81
C ASN A 200 10.21 6.84 -44.77
N ALA A 201 10.86 7.23 -45.87
CA ALA A 201 11.61 8.48 -45.96
C ALA A 201 10.78 9.72 -45.58
N GLY A 202 9.53 9.81 -46.02
CA GLY A 202 8.64 10.92 -45.67
C GLY A 202 8.31 10.96 -44.18
N ALA A 203 8.05 9.79 -43.58
CA ALA A 203 7.75 9.67 -42.15
C ALA A 203 8.94 10.04 -41.26
N PHE A 204 10.15 9.64 -41.64
CA PHE A 204 11.37 10.03 -40.92
C PHE A 204 11.65 11.53 -41.07
N LYS A 205 11.49 12.08 -42.28
CA LYS A 205 11.66 13.51 -42.57
C LYS A 205 10.70 14.43 -41.80
N ALA A 206 9.53 13.91 -41.45
CA ALA A 206 8.54 14.66 -40.67
C ALA A 206 8.95 14.84 -39.19
N GLN A 207 9.92 14.07 -38.70
CA GLN A 207 10.35 14.15 -37.31
C GLN A 207 11.25 15.37 -37.09
N SER A 208 11.15 15.98 -35.92
CA SER A 208 11.91 17.19 -35.54
C SER A 208 13.15 16.90 -34.69
N GLY A 209 13.30 15.66 -34.22
CA GLY A 209 14.37 15.31 -33.30
C GLY A 209 14.31 13.88 -32.75
N VAL A 210 15.09 13.68 -31.69
CA VAL A 210 15.21 12.41 -30.96
C VAL A 210 14.50 12.53 -29.61
N GLY A 211 13.68 11.54 -29.29
CA GLY A 211 13.08 11.34 -27.98
C GLY A 211 13.80 10.24 -27.19
N ALA A 212 13.52 10.19 -25.89
CA ALA A 212 13.93 9.10 -25.01
C ALA A 212 12.75 8.67 -24.13
N TYR A 213 12.56 7.38 -23.96
CA TYR A 213 11.50 6.82 -23.13
C TYR A 213 11.92 5.51 -22.51
N ILE A 214 11.16 5.04 -21.52
CA ILE A 214 11.31 3.70 -20.97
C ILE A 214 10.10 2.87 -21.38
N LYS A 215 10.34 1.69 -21.93
CA LYS A 215 9.29 0.79 -22.41
C LYS A 215 8.75 -0.05 -21.24
N ASP A 216 7.44 -0.22 -21.18
CA ASP A 216 6.75 -1.14 -20.24
C ASP A 216 7.11 -0.95 -18.76
N PHE A 217 7.24 0.32 -18.32
CA PHE A 217 7.62 0.64 -16.95
C PHE A 217 6.45 1.24 -16.16
N PRO A 218 6.19 0.79 -14.91
CA PRO A 218 5.01 1.21 -14.14
C PRO A 218 5.08 2.67 -13.66
N LEU A 219 6.27 3.29 -13.66
CA LEU A 219 6.43 4.68 -13.26
C LEU A 219 6.31 5.62 -14.47
N ASN A 220 5.59 6.72 -14.29
CA ASN A 220 5.52 7.79 -15.27
C ASN A 220 6.80 8.65 -15.19
N LEU A 221 7.82 8.26 -15.95
CA LEU A 221 9.10 8.95 -16.02
C LEU A 221 9.21 9.77 -17.31
N ARG A 222 9.80 10.97 -17.18
CA ARG A 222 10.10 11.83 -18.32
C ARG A 222 11.61 11.92 -18.49
N TYR A 223 12.06 11.74 -19.73
CA TYR A 223 13.45 11.88 -20.10
C TYR A 223 13.62 13.02 -21.10
N THR A 224 14.68 13.79 -20.93
CA THR A 224 15.04 14.89 -21.81
C THR A 224 16.32 14.55 -22.52
N VAL A 225 16.30 14.45 -23.86
CA VAL A 225 17.52 14.26 -24.65
C VAL A 225 18.36 15.53 -24.55
N THR A 226 19.62 15.39 -24.15
CA THR A 226 20.57 16.50 -23.95
C THR A 226 21.50 16.70 -25.14
N GLY A 227 21.67 15.68 -25.97
CA GLY A 227 22.46 15.75 -27.20
C GLY A 227 22.65 14.39 -27.85
N PHE A 228 23.02 14.42 -29.12
CA PHE A 228 23.28 13.23 -29.94
C PHE A 228 24.07 13.64 -31.19
N THR A 229 24.57 12.64 -31.91
CA THR A 229 25.24 12.81 -33.20
C THR A 229 24.44 12.03 -34.24
N ILE A 230 24.06 12.69 -35.34
CA ILE A 230 23.38 12.03 -36.47
C ILE A 230 24.38 11.80 -37.59
N THR A 231 24.34 10.60 -38.16
CA THR A 231 25.17 10.22 -39.30
C THR A 231 24.28 9.64 -40.40
N ALA A 232 24.50 10.09 -41.63
CA ALA A 232 23.81 9.62 -42.82
C ALA A 232 24.64 9.89 -44.07
N ASP A 233 24.44 9.09 -45.12
CA ASP A 233 25.10 9.31 -46.40
C ASP A 233 24.51 10.52 -47.14
N ASP A 234 25.37 11.29 -47.80
CA ASP A 234 24.95 12.29 -48.78
C ASP A 234 24.43 11.58 -50.04
N PRO A 235 23.18 11.82 -50.47
CA PRO A 235 22.62 11.17 -51.66
C PRO A 235 23.31 11.58 -52.97
N ALA A 236 23.97 12.74 -53.02
CA ALA A 236 24.61 13.28 -54.21
C ALA A 236 26.07 12.85 -54.35
N THR A 237 26.83 12.82 -53.25
CA THR A 237 28.27 12.49 -53.29
C THR A 237 28.58 11.06 -52.81
N GLY A 238 27.70 10.48 -51.98
CA GLY A 238 27.95 9.20 -51.32
C GLY A 238 28.84 9.29 -50.08
N ASP A 239 29.25 10.51 -49.68
CA ASP A 239 30.06 10.72 -48.49
C ASP A 239 29.23 10.54 -47.21
N ILE A 240 29.88 10.10 -46.14
CA ILE A 240 29.26 10.02 -44.82
C ILE A 240 29.26 11.41 -44.20
N LEU A 241 28.06 11.96 -43.96
CA LEU A 241 27.87 13.21 -43.23
C LEU A 241 27.60 12.91 -41.77
N GLU A 242 28.29 13.61 -40.88
CA GLU A 242 28.09 13.56 -39.44
C GLU A 242 27.82 14.97 -38.90
N GLU A 243 26.85 15.08 -37.98
CA GLU A 243 26.52 16.34 -37.32
C GLU A 243 26.13 16.12 -35.85
N THR A 244 26.70 16.92 -34.95
CA THR A 244 26.36 16.89 -33.53
C THR A 244 25.23 17.89 -33.22
N CYS A 245 24.21 17.41 -32.51
CA CYS A 245 23.05 18.18 -32.08
C CYS A 245 23.05 18.38 -30.56
N THR A 246 22.75 19.61 -30.13
CA THR A 246 22.53 19.95 -28.71
C THR A 246 21.05 19.94 -28.40
N GLY A 247 20.66 19.27 -27.32
CA GLY A 247 19.25 19.05 -26.98
C GLY A 247 18.62 17.93 -27.78
N ASN A 248 17.29 17.95 -27.88
CA ASN A 248 16.50 16.90 -28.52
C ASN A 248 16.19 17.15 -30.00
N LEU A 249 16.39 18.38 -30.50
CA LEU A 249 16.03 18.78 -31.87
C LEU A 249 17.20 18.63 -32.84
N TRP A 250 16.90 18.51 -34.14
CA TRP A 250 17.91 18.60 -35.18
C TRP A 250 18.58 19.97 -35.17
N SER A 251 19.91 20.01 -35.31
CA SER A 251 20.62 21.23 -35.70
C SER A 251 20.21 21.63 -37.13
N PRO A 252 20.43 22.88 -37.58
CA PRO A 252 20.12 23.28 -38.94
C PRO A 252 20.80 22.40 -40.01
N ARG A 253 22.04 21.95 -39.76
CA ARG A 253 22.77 21.06 -40.67
C ARG A 253 22.20 19.63 -40.64
N ALA A 254 21.90 19.12 -39.45
CA ALA A 254 21.21 17.82 -39.31
C ALA A 254 19.84 17.83 -39.99
N GLN A 255 19.09 18.92 -39.90
CA GLN A 255 17.79 19.06 -40.57
C GLN A 255 17.94 19.00 -42.09
N ASN A 256 19.01 19.58 -42.65
CA ASN A 256 19.30 19.49 -44.08
C ASN A 256 19.68 18.06 -44.49
N MET A 257 20.49 17.36 -43.69
CA MET A 257 20.77 15.94 -43.90
C MET A 257 19.48 15.11 -43.93
N VAL A 258 18.60 15.30 -42.93
CA VAL A 258 17.32 14.60 -42.83
C VAL A 258 16.42 14.88 -44.04
N LYS A 259 16.27 16.15 -44.45
CA LYS A 259 15.46 16.54 -45.63
C LYS A 259 15.93 15.87 -46.92
N ASN A 260 17.23 15.63 -47.06
CA ASN A 260 17.82 15.04 -48.25
C ASN A 260 17.85 13.50 -48.24
N LEU A 261 17.42 12.84 -47.15
CA LEU A 261 17.39 11.38 -47.08
C LEU A 261 16.58 10.76 -48.23
N SER A 262 17.11 9.70 -48.81
CA SER A 262 16.47 8.93 -49.88
C SER A 262 16.27 7.48 -49.45
N PRO A 263 15.31 6.75 -50.06
CA PRO A 263 15.19 5.30 -49.89
C PRO A 263 16.52 4.56 -50.16
N GLY A 264 16.76 3.48 -49.43
CA GLY A 264 17.97 2.67 -49.51
C GLY A 264 19.13 3.15 -48.63
N ARG A 265 18.94 4.21 -47.84
CA ARG A 265 19.98 4.79 -46.97
C ARG A 265 19.85 4.34 -45.52
N MET A 266 20.94 4.43 -44.79
CA MET A 266 20.98 4.20 -43.34
C MET A 266 21.15 5.54 -42.61
N VAL A 267 20.45 5.70 -41.50
CA VAL A 267 20.68 6.79 -40.55
C VAL A 267 21.07 6.18 -39.22
N THR A 268 22.17 6.68 -38.62
CA THR A 268 22.53 6.34 -37.24
C THR A 268 22.41 7.56 -36.34
N ILE A 269 22.01 7.30 -35.09
CA ILE A 269 22.03 8.27 -34.00
C ILE A 269 22.96 7.72 -32.93
N ASP A 270 24.13 8.34 -32.82
CA ASP A 270 25.21 7.96 -31.92
C ASP A 270 25.38 9.00 -30.82
N ASN A 271 26.18 8.67 -29.80
CA ASN A 271 26.46 9.55 -28.66
C ASN A 271 25.18 10.14 -28.01
N LEU A 272 24.05 9.45 -28.14
CA LEU A 272 22.77 9.87 -27.60
C LEU A 272 22.85 9.92 -26.08
N ARG A 273 22.51 11.08 -25.52
CA ARG A 273 22.47 11.30 -24.07
C ARG A 273 21.11 11.82 -23.66
N ALA A 274 20.58 11.30 -22.56
CA ALA A 274 19.34 11.76 -21.98
C ALA A 274 19.47 11.94 -20.47
N GLN A 275 18.77 12.94 -19.95
CA GLN A 275 18.64 13.22 -18.53
C GLN A 275 17.33 12.63 -18.02
N GLY A 276 17.41 11.85 -16.94
CA GLY A 276 16.24 11.33 -16.22
C GLY A 276 15.69 12.31 -15.18
N PRO A 277 14.55 11.98 -14.55
CA PRO A 277 13.96 12.78 -13.48
C PRO A 277 14.84 12.83 -12.22
N ASP A 278 15.78 11.90 -12.07
CA ASP A 278 16.82 11.89 -11.04
C ASP A 278 17.94 12.92 -11.29
N GLY A 279 17.86 13.66 -12.40
CA GLY A 279 18.85 14.66 -12.82
C GLY A 279 20.12 14.05 -13.43
N ARG A 280 20.26 12.72 -13.48
CA ARG A 280 21.45 12.06 -14.02
C ARG A 280 21.38 12.01 -15.54
N VAL A 281 22.50 12.32 -16.19
CA VAL A 281 22.66 12.19 -17.64
C VAL A 281 23.31 10.83 -17.94
N GLN A 282 22.68 10.06 -18.82
CA GLN A 282 23.15 8.74 -19.23
C GLN A 282 23.33 8.69 -20.75
N LYS A 283 24.40 8.02 -21.20
CA LYS A 283 24.54 7.64 -22.61
C LYS A 283 23.56 6.51 -22.91
N LEU A 284 22.78 6.64 -23.97
CA LEU A 284 21.82 5.64 -24.42
C LEU A 284 22.43 4.79 -25.54
N PRO A 285 21.89 3.59 -25.81
CA PRO A 285 22.25 2.81 -26.97
C PRO A 285 22.05 3.61 -28.27
N SER A 286 22.93 3.39 -29.24
CA SER A 286 22.80 3.99 -30.57
C SER A 286 21.54 3.50 -31.28
N LEU A 287 21.00 4.36 -32.13
CA LEU A 287 19.83 4.04 -32.97
C LEU A 287 20.29 3.87 -34.40
N VAL A 288 19.70 2.91 -35.10
CA VAL A 288 19.91 2.68 -36.53
C VAL A 288 18.54 2.64 -37.21
N TYR A 289 18.38 3.29 -38.34
CA TYR A 289 17.16 3.23 -39.14
C TYR A 289 17.50 2.99 -40.61
N TYR A 290 16.74 2.09 -41.25
CA TYR A 290 16.85 1.81 -42.68
C TYR A 290 15.75 2.58 -43.40
N ILE A 291 16.12 3.50 -44.29
CA ILE A 291 15.17 4.38 -44.96
C ILE A 291 14.65 3.69 -46.22
N LYS A 292 13.32 3.65 -46.40
CA LYS A 292 12.64 3.07 -47.56
C LYS A 292 11.64 4.03 -48.23
#